data_AF-W9KR00-F1
#
_entry.id   AF-W9KR00-F1
#
_cell.length_a   1.000
_cell.length_b   1.000
_cell.length_c   1.000
_cell.angle_alpha   90.00
_cell.angle_beta   90.00
_cell.angle_gamma   90.00
#
_symmetry.space_group_name_H-M   'P 1'
#
loop_
_entity.id
_entity.type
_entity.pdbx_description
1 polymer ?
#
loop_
_entity_poly.entity_id
_entity_poly.type
_entity_poly.pdbx_seq_one_letter_code
_entity_poly.pdbx_strand_id
1 'polypeptide(L)'
;MIWRQLMTLTNLPTDIVVNDGIVSNRHCLIFTENKGNDTVAIVEDLSSNGTYVNEAIVGRNQRRELEEQDEIAVHGKARFVFRYPQSRQTSAFLQQYTLLEKLGKGHFAEVYLCVEKATGQRFAVKIFTKHPGVEDRSKTEGLQQEIGVLMGVSHPNVLCLKDTFNERDRVYLVLELAPEGELFNYIVMKQKLSEDESRKLFVQLFQGIKYLHERNIVHRDIKPENILLVDKNLHVKLADFGLAKIIGEESFTTTLCGTPSYVAPEILADSKQRKYTKAVDVWSLGVVLYICLCGFPPFSDELYSRDFPFTLSQQIKSGRFDYPSPYWDSVGDPALDLIDSMLIVDPEKRFTIDQCLQHPWLTQSSPGVNDSTGGLVGGIAGLEVNRRAPARERTLLASLNTVQVTAQLEVGKDKNPVKVFSKNKGRVTNIAKESDPAAQRAPDEFIEMGGKGDQELFADDDSSIYPIGDNGEKIKANKAKR
;
A
#
# COMPACT_ATOMS: atom_id res chain seq x y z
N MET A 1 38.54 29.97 36.12
CA MET A 1 37.43 30.27 35.19
C MET A 1 37.30 29.08 34.26
N ILE A 2 36.17 28.37 34.31
CA ILE A 2 35.89 27.26 33.38
C ILE A 2 35.31 27.91 32.13
N TRP A 3 36.08 27.93 31.06
CA TRP A 3 35.61 28.39 29.76
C TRP A 3 34.70 27.30 29.19
N ARG A 4 33.43 27.62 28.93
CA ARG A 4 32.53 26.76 28.17
C ARG A 4 32.72 27.04 26.70
N GLN A 5 33.12 26.03 25.93
CA GLN A 5 33.30 26.16 24.48
C GLN A 5 32.22 25.35 23.75
N LEU A 6 31.67 25.93 22.68
CA LEU A 6 30.72 25.26 21.80
C LEU A 6 31.47 24.38 20.82
N MET A 7 31.10 23.10 20.76
CA MET A 7 31.72 22.12 19.87
C MET A 7 30.69 21.68 18.83
N THR A 8 30.85 22.16 17.59
CA THR A 8 29.98 21.83 16.46
C THR A 8 30.63 20.79 15.54
N LEU A 9 29.87 19.78 15.11
CA LEU A 9 30.34 18.70 14.24
C LEU A 9 30.97 19.15 12.90
N THR A 10 30.55 20.29 12.33
CA THR A 10 31.17 20.86 11.11
C THR A 10 32.56 21.45 11.32
N ASN A 11 32.96 21.66 12.58
CA ASN A 11 34.28 22.18 12.95
C ASN A 11 35.28 21.07 13.32
N LEU A 12 35.00 19.82 12.98
CA LEU A 12 36.00 18.74 13.06
C LEU A 12 36.83 18.77 11.76
N PRO A 13 37.90 19.57 11.68
CA PRO A 13 39.24 18.97 11.87
C PRO A 13 40.32 19.93 12.43
N THR A 14 40.79 19.62 13.63
CA THR A 14 42.17 19.66 14.18
C THR A 14 42.00 19.44 15.68
N ASP A 15 42.83 18.60 16.28
CA ASP A 15 42.70 18.17 17.67
C ASP A 15 42.40 19.35 18.61
N ILE A 16 41.34 19.28 19.42
CA ILE A 16 41.15 20.25 20.51
C ILE A 16 42.21 19.96 21.56
N VAL A 17 43.18 20.85 21.66
CA VAL A 17 44.28 20.73 22.63
C VAL A 17 43.86 21.37 23.95
N VAL A 18 43.72 20.56 24.99
CA VAL A 18 43.58 21.04 26.37
C VAL A 18 44.93 20.88 27.06
N ASN A 19 45.67 21.99 27.21
CA ASN A 19 46.99 22.01 27.85
C ASN A 19 46.85 22.01 29.38
N ASP A 20 46.70 20.84 29.98
CA ASP A 20 46.70 20.64 31.43
C ASP A 20 47.35 19.28 31.76
N GLY A 21 48.18 19.23 32.82
CA GLY A 21 48.94 18.03 33.18
C GLY A 21 48.08 16.84 33.62
N ILE A 22 46.79 17.04 33.89
CA ILE A 22 45.83 16.00 34.25
C ILE A 22 45.10 15.46 33.00
N VAL A 23 45.27 16.09 31.84
CA VAL A 23 44.65 15.67 30.58
C VAL A 23 45.61 14.75 29.81
N SER A 24 45.18 13.52 29.55
CA SER A 24 45.93 12.57 28.70
C SER A 24 46.19 13.12 27.29
N ASN A 25 47.37 12.82 26.73
CA ASN A 25 47.78 13.25 25.38
C ASN A 25 46.75 12.91 24.27
N ARG A 26 46.04 11.79 24.42
CA ARG A 26 44.82 11.47 23.68
C ARG A 26 43.73 11.19 24.72
N HIS A 27 42.88 12.18 24.98
CA HIS A 27 41.90 12.10 26.06
C HIS A 27 40.60 11.43 25.64
N CYS A 28 39.96 11.93 24.59
CA CYS A 28 38.76 11.34 24.01
C CYS A 28 38.72 11.59 22.51
N LEU A 29 38.01 10.74 21.78
CA LEU A 29 37.72 10.91 20.36
C LEU A 29 36.23 11.19 20.19
N ILE A 30 35.91 12.14 19.32
CA ILE A 30 34.53 12.39 18.88
C ILE A 30 34.51 12.15 17.38
N PHE A 31 33.64 11.24 16.95
CA PHE A 31 33.49 10.89 15.54
C PHE A 31 32.04 10.56 15.22
N THR A 32 31.72 10.54 13.93
CA THR A 32 30.39 10.16 13.44
C THR A 32 30.36 8.68 13.07
N GLU A 33 29.26 8.01 13.41
CA GLU A 33 28.99 6.63 13.02
C GLU A 33 27.61 6.55 12.37
N ASN A 34 27.46 5.72 11.33
CA ASN A 34 26.16 5.47 10.72
C ASN A 34 25.44 4.34 11.46
N LYS A 35 24.33 4.66 12.13
CA LYS A 35 23.40 3.68 12.69
C LYS A 35 22.17 3.58 11.79
N GLY A 36 22.18 2.59 10.89
CA GLY A 36 21.13 2.42 9.90
C GLY A 36 21.14 3.58 8.89
N ASN A 37 20.07 4.38 8.86
CA ASN A 37 19.93 5.54 7.98
C ASN A 37 20.28 6.88 8.66
N ASP A 38 20.69 6.88 9.93
CA ASP A 38 21.05 8.09 10.66
C ASP A 38 22.56 8.13 10.96
N THR A 39 23.13 9.32 10.98
CA THR A 39 24.53 9.58 11.32
C THR A 39 24.57 10.16 12.73
N VAL A 40 24.98 9.36 13.71
CA VAL A 40 25.06 9.72 15.13
C VAL A 40 26.49 10.12 15.50
N ALA A 41 26.65 10.97 16.52
CA ALA A 41 27.94 11.30 17.08
C ALA A 41 28.25 10.39 18.28
N ILE A 42 29.47 9.87 18.31
CA ILE A 42 29.98 9.01 19.37
C ILE A 42 31.17 9.70 20.02
N VAL A 43 31.21 9.66 21.35
CA VAL A 43 32.42 9.93 22.14
C VAL A 43 33.03 8.62 22.64
N GLU A 44 34.32 8.46 22.42
CA GLU A 44 35.13 7.35 22.96
C GLU A 44 36.16 7.91 23.93
N ASP A 45 36.15 7.41 25.17
CA ASP A 45 37.07 7.84 26.22
C ASP A 45 38.37 7.02 26.17
N LEU A 46 39.50 7.67 25.96
CA LEU A 46 40.84 7.07 25.93
C LEU A 46 41.67 7.44 27.17
N SER A 47 41.10 8.23 28.07
CA SER A 47 41.82 8.91 29.13
C SER A 47 42.12 8.01 30.33
N SER A 48 43.13 8.42 31.10
CA SER A 48 43.40 7.82 32.41
C SER A 48 42.53 8.41 33.53
N ASN A 49 42.07 9.65 33.37
CA ASN A 49 41.40 10.43 34.43
C ASN A 49 39.89 10.65 34.20
N GLY A 50 39.36 10.09 33.11
CA GLY A 50 37.93 10.00 32.80
C GLY A 50 37.38 11.14 31.95
N THR A 51 36.60 10.76 30.94
CA THR A 51 35.70 11.65 30.19
C THR A 51 34.28 11.51 30.74
N TYR A 52 33.57 12.63 30.92
CA TYR A 52 32.22 12.67 31.47
C TYR A 52 31.23 13.26 30.46
N VAL A 53 30.03 12.71 30.37
CA VAL A 53 28.91 13.25 29.59
C VAL A 53 27.72 13.43 30.52
N ASN A 54 27.26 14.67 30.71
CA ASN A 54 26.23 15.06 31.68
C ASN A 54 26.55 14.54 33.09
N GLU A 55 27.77 14.79 33.56
CA GLU A 55 28.31 14.35 34.87
C GLU A 55 28.46 12.82 35.05
N ALA A 56 28.01 12.00 34.09
CA ALA A 56 28.21 10.55 34.10
C ALA A 56 29.50 10.15 33.36
N ILE A 57 30.32 9.29 33.99
CA ILE A 57 31.57 8.80 33.40
C ILE A 57 31.29 7.91 32.18
N VAL A 58 32.01 8.12 31.09
CA VAL A 58 31.95 7.26 29.90
C VAL A 58 32.72 5.95 30.18
N GLY A 59 33.95 6.09 30.69
CA GLY A 59 34.80 4.97 31.10
C GLY A 59 35.86 4.64 30.04
N ARG A 60 37.07 4.28 30.48
CA ARG A 60 38.20 4.05 29.58
C ARG A 60 37.91 2.95 28.55
N ASN A 61 38.16 3.25 27.27
CA ASN A 61 37.85 2.46 26.08
C ASN A 61 36.35 2.14 25.90
N GLN A 62 35.47 2.87 26.57
CA GLN A 62 34.03 2.81 26.36
C GLN A 62 33.59 3.92 25.42
N ARG A 63 32.44 3.69 24.80
CA ARG A 63 31.83 4.58 23.82
C ARG A 63 30.45 4.98 24.31
N ARG A 64 30.08 6.23 24.05
CA ARG A 64 28.74 6.74 24.33
C ARG A 64 28.24 7.58 23.17
N GLU A 65 26.97 7.42 22.85
CA GLU A 65 26.28 8.28 21.88
C GLU A 65 26.00 9.65 22.50
N LEU A 66 26.25 10.71 21.73
CA LEU A 66 26.06 12.09 22.14
C LEU A 66 24.72 12.63 21.61
N GLU A 67 23.94 13.21 22.53
CA GLU A 67 22.70 13.92 22.24
C GLU A 67 22.93 15.43 22.11
N GLU A 68 22.01 16.14 21.43
CA GLU A 68 22.09 17.59 21.27
C GLU A 68 22.12 18.27 22.65
N GLN A 69 23.07 19.19 22.85
CA GLN A 69 23.35 19.90 24.11
C GLN A 69 24.01 19.08 25.22
N ASP A 70 24.45 17.85 24.96
CA ASP A 70 25.24 17.09 25.94
C ASP A 70 26.48 17.88 26.39
N GLU A 71 26.70 17.92 27.70
CA GLU A 71 27.90 18.52 28.29
C GLU A 71 29.00 17.47 28.42
N ILE A 72 30.08 17.65 27.65
CA ILE A 72 31.29 16.82 27.70
C ILE A 72 32.29 17.50 28.62
N ALA A 73 32.65 16.85 29.72
CA ALA A 73 33.62 17.36 30.68
C ALA A 73 34.88 16.50 30.72
N VAL A 74 36.02 17.19 30.72
CA VAL A 74 37.36 16.61 30.86
C VAL A 74 37.85 16.92 32.27
N HIS A 75 37.65 15.98 33.20
CA HIS A 75 38.08 16.04 34.59
C HIS A 75 37.86 17.43 35.28
N GLY A 76 36.72 18.08 35.02
CA GLY A 76 36.37 19.39 35.56
C GLY A 76 37.20 20.58 35.06
N LYS A 77 38.17 20.37 34.17
CA LYS A 77 39.06 21.40 33.63
C LYS A 77 38.50 22.10 32.41
N ALA A 78 37.94 21.32 31.50
CA ALA A 78 37.27 21.81 30.31
C ALA A 78 35.85 21.24 30.26
N ARG A 79 34.90 22.08 29.84
CA ARG A 79 33.51 21.70 29.61
C ARG A 79 33.12 22.17 28.21
N PHE A 80 32.64 21.24 27.40
CA PHE A 80 32.19 21.49 26.05
C PHE A 80 30.70 21.19 25.98
N VAL A 81 29.95 22.00 25.25
CA VAL A 81 28.57 21.68 24.90
C VAL A 81 28.57 21.17 23.47
N PHE A 82 28.16 19.92 23.31
CA PHE A 82 28.06 19.29 22.02
C PHE A 82 26.83 19.80 21.27
N ARG A 83 27.03 20.18 20.00
CA ARG A 83 25.96 20.57 19.08
C ARG A 83 26.14 19.94 17.71
N TYR A 84 25.06 19.40 17.17
CA TYR A 84 25.00 19.03 15.77
C TYR A 84 25.09 20.30 14.88
N PRO A 85 25.54 20.17 13.63
CA PRO A 85 25.54 21.30 12.70
C PRO A 85 24.11 21.74 12.44
N GLN A 86 23.88 23.05 12.30
CA GLN A 86 22.56 23.58 11.94
C GLN A 86 22.03 23.01 10.62
N SER A 87 22.91 22.53 9.73
CA SER A 87 22.59 21.90 8.45
C SER A 87 22.36 20.40 8.54
N ARG A 88 22.31 19.78 9.74
CA ARG A 88 21.92 18.38 9.84
C ARG A 88 20.46 18.29 9.41
N GLN A 89 20.23 17.66 8.25
CA GLN A 89 18.93 17.08 7.93
C GLN A 89 18.72 15.92 8.91
N THR A 90 18.50 16.25 10.17
CA THR A 90 17.92 15.31 11.12
C THR A 90 16.51 15.07 10.64
N SER A 91 16.16 13.80 10.46
CA SER A 91 14.81 13.43 10.06
C SER A 91 13.82 14.04 11.05
N ALA A 92 12.98 14.97 10.58
CA ALA A 92 11.95 15.61 11.38
C ALA A 92 10.97 14.56 11.93
N PHE A 93 10.75 13.50 11.15
CA PHE A 93 10.03 12.32 11.61
C PHE A 93 10.73 11.66 12.80
N LEU A 94 12.03 11.33 12.69
CA LEU A 94 12.78 10.66 13.77
C LEU A 94 12.98 11.52 15.02
N GLN A 95 12.82 12.85 14.93
CA GLN A 95 12.80 13.71 16.11
C GLN A 95 11.53 13.48 16.95
N GLN A 96 10.38 13.32 16.31
CA GLN A 96 9.08 13.22 16.98
C GLN A 96 8.63 11.78 17.23
N TYR A 97 9.10 10.85 16.42
CA TYR A 97 8.69 9.45 16.43
C TYR A 97 9.87 8.50 16.54
N THR A 98 9.67 7.42 17.28
CA THR A 98 10.56 6.26 17.28
C THR A 98 9.99 5.22 16.34
N LEU A 99 10.73 4.88 15.29
CA LEU A 99 10.39 3.79 14.37
C LEU A 99 10.61 2.45 15.07
N LEU A 100 9.64 1.55 14.99
CA LEU A 100 9.70 0.20 15.52
C LEU A 100 9.71 -0.80 14.36
N GLU A 101 9.05 -1.94 14.54
CA GLU A 101 9.05 -3.03 13.57
C GLU A 101 8.24 -2.75 12.32
N LYS A 102 8.56 -3.53 11.28
CA LYS A 102 7.87 -3.48 10.01
C LYS A 102 6.56 -4.24 10.08
N LEU A 103 5.46 -3.56 9.79
CA LEU A 103 4.13 -4.15 9.70
C LEU A 103 3.85 -4.73 8.31
N GLY A 104 4.40 -4.11 7.26
CA GLY A 104 4.18 -4.55 5.89
C GLY A 104 5.12 -3.93 4.86
N LYS A 105 5.17 -4.52 3.67
CA LYS A 105 5.88 -4.00 2.50
C LYS A 105 4.93 -4.00 1.30
N GLY A 106 4.59 -2.82 0.80
CA GLY A 106 3.95 -2.64 -0.50
C GLY A 106 4.99 -2.49 -1.62
N HIS A 107 4.50 -2.35 -2.85
CA HIS A 107 5.36 -2.14 -4.02
C HIS A 107 6.11 -0.79 -3.96
N PHE A 108 5.45 0.24 -3.44
CA PHE A 108 5.95 1.63 -3.44
C PHE A 108 6.17 2.21 -2.03
N ALA A 109 5.81 1.46 -0.99
CA ALA A 109 5.85 1.94 0.38
C ALA A 109 6.14 0.84 1.38
N GLU A 110 6.76 1.21 2.49
CA GLU A 110 6.98 0.32 3.62
C GLU A 110 6.19 0.84 4.82
N VAL A 111 5.50 -0.05 5.53
CA VAL A 111 4.67 0.32 6.68
C VAL A 111 5.35 -0.20 7.95
N TYR A 112 5.53 0.69 8.92
CA TYR A 112 6.16 0.39 10.20
C TYR A 112 5.27 0.80 11.35
N LEU A 113 5.39 0.12 12.48
CA LEU A 113 4.91 0.61 13.76
C LEU A 113 5.82 1.77 14.18
N CYS A 114 5.25 2.84 14.72
CA CYS A 114 6.02 3.89 15.36
C CYS A 114 5.37 4.34 16.66
N VAL A 115 6.15 4.98 17.51
CA VAL A 115 5.71 5.56 18.79
C VAL A 115 6.02 7.04 18.79
N GLU A 116 5.01 7.86 19.04
CA GLU A 116 5.19 9.29 19.29
C GLU A 116 5.94 9.48 20.60
N LYS A 117 7.11 10.12 20.56
CA LYS A 117 8.00 10.24 21.73
C LYS A 117 7.38 11.05 22.86
N ALA A 118 6.59 12.07 22.54
CA ALA A 118 5.97 12.96 23.52
C ALA A 118 4.89 12.27 24.36
N THR A 119 4.14 11.34 23.76
CA THR A 119 2.94 10.74 24.38
C THR A 119 3.09 9.25 24.68
N GLY A 120 4.06 8.59 24.05
CA GLY A 120 4.16 7.12 24.02
C GLY A 120 3.04 6.44 23.21
N GLN A 121 2.22 7.20 22.47
CA GLN A 121 1.14 6.66 21.66
C GLN A 121 1.68 5.98 20.40
N ARG A 122 1.09 4.84 20.06
CA ARG A 122 1.48 4.02 18.91
C ARG A 122 0.69 4.40 17.67
N PHE A 123 1.37 4.41 16.53
CA PHE A 123 0.83 4.75 15.22
C PHE A 123 1.42 3.81 14.16
N ALA A 124 0.83 3.80 12.97
CA ALA A 124 1.45 3.20 11.79
C ALA A 124 2.07 4.33 10.95
N VAL A 125 3.30 4.16 10.49
CA VAL A 125 3.91 5.10 9.53
C VAL A 125 4.12 4.41 8.19
N LYS A 126 3.57 5.01 7.13
CA LYS A 126 3.79 4.59 5.75
C LYS A 126 4.88 5.45 5.15
N ILE A 127 5.97 4.82 4.72
CA ILE A 127 7.18 5.46 4.23
C ILE A 127 7.31 5.20 2.74
N PHE A 128 7.31 6.26 1.95
CA PHE A 128 7.54 6.23 0.50
C PHE A 128 8.97 6.71 0.22
N THR A 129 9.71 5.99 -0.63
CA THR A 129 11.03 6.42 -1.10
C THR A 129 10.89 7.30 -2.34
N LYS A 130 11.54 8.45 -2.36
CA LYS A 130 11.63 9.34 -3.52
C LYS A 130 12.76 8.88 -4.43
N HIS A 131 12.48 8.77 -5.72
CA HIS A 131 13.54 8.50 -6.70
C HIS A 131 14.33 9.78 -7.01
N PRO A 132 15.67 9.75 -6.98
CA PRO A 132 16.50 10.90 -7.34
C PRO A 132 16.22 11.33 -8.79
N GLY A 133 15.97 12.62 -9.01
CA GLY A 133 15.79 13.20 -10.35
C GLY A 133 14.37 13.63 -10.73
N VAL A 134 13.37 13.41 -9.85
CA VAL A 134 11.99 13.90 -10.03
C VAL A 134 11.70 15.02 -9.01
N GLU A 135 12.54 16.05 -8.97
CA GLU A 135 12.23 17.29 -8.25
C GLU A 135 11.50 18.25 -9.19
N ASP A 136 10.25 17.90 -9.50
CA ASP A 136 9.36 18.83 -10.19
C ASP A 136 8.59 19.62 -9.13
N ARG A 137 8.93 20.89 -8.93
CA ARG A 137 8.31 21.77 -7.92
C ARG A 137 6.77 21.81 -8.06
N SER A 138 6.26 21.68 -9.29
CA SER A 138 4.82 21.63 -9.58
C SER A 138 4.11 20.41 -8.96
N LYS A 139 4.80 19.26 -8.83
CA LYS A 139 4.26 18.05 -8.18
C LYS A 139 4.21 18.19 -6.65
N THR A 140 5.04 19.06 -6.08
CA THR A 140 5.17 19.22 -4.62
C THR A 140 4.01 20.05 -4.04
N GLU A 141 3.49 21.03 -4.79
CA GLU A 141 2.34 21.84 -4.39
C GLU A 141 1.02 21.05 -4.46
N GLY A 142 0.80 20.27 -5.53
CA GLY A 142 -0.36 19.37 -5.62
C GLY A 142 -0.36 18.30 -4.52
N LEU A 143 0.82 17.78 -4.16
CA LEU A 143 1.00 16.86 -3.05
C LEU A 143 0.58 17.47 -1.70
N GLN A 144 1.01 18.70 -1.40
CA GLN A 144 0.64 19.41 -0.16
C GLN A 144 -0.88 19.62 -0.07
N GLN A 145 -1.53 19.96 -1.20
CA GLN A 145 -2.98 20.14 -1.25
C GLN A 145 -3.74 18.83 -0.98
N GLU A 146 -3.31 17.72 -1.57
CA GLU A 146 -3.93 16.40 -1.35
C GLU A 146 -3.68 15.89 0.09
N ILE A 147 -2.49 16.14 0.65
CA ILE A 147 -2.22 15.90 2.08
C ILE A 147 -3.17 16.73 2.95
N GLY A 148 -3.40 18.00 2.61
CA GLY A 148 -4.35 18.86 3.31
C GLY A 148 -5.77 18.28 3.32
N VAL A 149 -6.24 17.74 2.20
CA VAL A 149 -7.53 17.05 2.11
C VAL A 149 -7.57 15.82 3.01
N LEU A 150 -6.50 15.03 3.03
CA LEU A 150 -6.40 13.82 3.85
C LEU A 150 -6.35 14.11 5.35
N MET A 151 -5.64 15.17 5.77
CA MET A 151 -5.62 15.63 7.16
C MET A 151 -6.99 16.19 7.60
N GLY A 152 -7.80 16.68 6.68
CA GLY A 152 -9.16 17.16 6.96
C GLY A 152 -10.20 16.04 7.14
N VAL A 153 -9.85 14.78 6.91
CA VAL A 153 -10.75 13.64 7.08
C VAL A 153 -10.72 13.13 8.52
N SER A 154 -11.88 13.11 9.15
CA SER A 154 -12.08 12.54 10.49
C SER A 154 -13.42 11.80 10.52
N HIS A 155 -13.37 10.47 10.53
CA HIS A 155 -14.56 9.62 10.57
C HIS A 155 -14.21 8.28 11.25
N PRO A 156 -15.11 7.70 12.09
CA PRO A 156 -14.82 6.43 12.77
C PRO A 156 -14.42 5.29 11.82
N ASN A 157 -15.00 5.24 10.62
CA ASN A 157 -14.77 4.20 9.62
C ASN A 157 -13.79 4.58 8.49
N VAL A 158 -13.02 5.65 8.66
CA VAL A 158 -11.97 6.04 7.72
C VAL A 158 -10.65 6.22 8.48
N LEU A 159 -9.56 5.71 7.93
CA LEU A 159 -8.26 5.72 8.56
C LEU A 159 -7.70 7.16 8.60
N CYS A 160 -7.56 7.73 9.78
CA CYS A 160 -7.15 9.11 9.96
C CYS A 160 -5.63 9.28 9.81
N LEU A 161 -5.24 10.31 9.06
CA LEU A 161 -3.86 10.79 8.94
C LEU A 161 -3.59 11.76 10.10
N LYS A 162 -2.58 11.48 10.92
CA LYS A 162 -2.18 12.33 12.04
C LYS A 162 -1.15 13.36 11.60
N ASP A 163 0.00 12.91 11.11
CA ASP A 163 1.12 13.78 10.74
C ASP A 163 1.71 13.38 9.39
N THR A 164 2.40 14.32 8.74
CA THR A 164 3.17 14.06 7.53
C THR A 164 4.55 14.69 7.61
N PHE A 165 5.54 14.00 7.03
CA PHE A 165 6.90 14.51 6.93
C PHE A 165 7.38 14.33 5.50
N ASN A 166 7.78 15.43 4.88
CA ASN A 166 8.29 15.46 3.52
C ASN A 166 9.81 15.72 3.56
N GLU A 167 10.60 14.66 3.62
CA GLU A 167 12.05 14.72 3.74
C GLU A 167 12.73 14.57 2.37
N ARG A 168 14.06 14.71 2.29
CA ARG A 168 14.78 14.77 1.01
C ARG A 168 14.57 13.51 0.15
N ASP A 169 14.71 12.34 0.75
CA ASP A 169 14.63 11.03 0.08
C ASP A 169 13.33 10.27 0.38
N ARG A 170 12.49 10.77 1.30
CA ARG A 170 11.34 10.02 1.82
C ARG A 170 10.12 10.90 2.12
N VAL A 171 8.94 10.31 2.01
CA VAL A 171 7.68 10.87 2.53
C VAL A 171 7.16 9.92 3.60
N TYR A 172 6.84 10.47 4.77
CA TYR A 172 6.27 9.73 5.91
C TYR A 172 4.83 10.19 6.11
N LEU A 173 3.90 9.25 6.15
CA LEU A 173 2.51 9.48 6.53
C LEU A 173 2.25 8.72 7.83
N VAL A 174 2.04 9.44 8.92
CA VAL A 174 1.73 8.86 10.23
C VAL A 174 0.22 8.73 10.36
N LEU A 175 -0.25 7.50 10.43
CA LEU A 175 -1.66 7.12 10.42
C LEU A 175 -2.05 6.51 11.77
N GLU A 176 -3.34 6.56 12.08
CA GLU A 176 -3.85 5.76 13.19
C GLU A 176 -3.57 4.26 13.00
N LEU A 177 -3.32 3.56 14.10
CA LEU A 177 -3.00 2.13 14.08
C LEU A 177 -4.29 1.29 14.15
N ALA A 178 -4.43 0.33 13.23
CA ALA A 178 -5.47 -0.70 13.26
C ALA A 178 -4.83 -2.07 13.62
N PRO A 179 -4.87 -2.50 14.91
CA PRO A 179 -4.05 -3.60 15.42
C PRO A 179 -4.37 -5.00 14.86
N GLU A 180 -5.60 -5.22 14.40
CA GLU A 180 -6.04 -6.53 13.91
C GLU A 180 -5.68 -6.75 12.43
N GLY A 181 -5.16 -5.74 11.74
CA GLY A 181 -4.64 -5.83 10.39
C GLY A 181 -5.74 -5.82 9.30
N GLU A 182 -5.43 -6.41 8.15
CA GLU A 182 -6.27 -6.38 6.94
C GLU A 182 -7.47 -7.34 7.04
N LEU A 183 -8.64 -6.91 6.53
CA LEU A 183 -9.83 -7.75 6.37
C LEU A 183 -9.54 -8.96 5.47
N PHE A 184 -8.67 -8.81 4.47
CA PHE A 184 -8.22 -9.91 3.61
C PHE A 184 -7.72 -11.11 4.44
N ASN A 185 -6.80 -10.87 5.37
CA ASN A 185 -6.25 -11.93 6.21
C ASN A 185 -7.32 -12.56 7.10
N TYR A 186 -8.27 -11.74 7.59
CA TYR A 186 -9.39 -12.24 8.39
C TYR A 186 -10.32 -13.17 7.59
N ILE A 187 -10.68 -12.79 6.35
CA ILE A 187 -11.46 -13.65 5.44
C ILE A 187 -10.69 -14.94 5.11
N VAL A 188 -9.38 -14.85 4.85
CA VAL A 188 -8.55 -16.04 4.59
C VAL A 188 -8.56 -17.00 5.76
N MET A 189 -8.40 -16.50 6.98
CA MET A 189 -8.42 -17.34 8.18
C MET A 189 -9.79 -17.98 8.42
N LYS A 190 -10.89 -17.27 8.15
CA LYS A 190 -12.26 -17.77 8.33
C LYS A 190 -12.84 -18.54 7.15
N GLN A 191 -12.20 -18.48 5.98
CA GLN A 191 -12.71 -18.92 4.67
C GLN A 191 -13.92 -18.14 4.16
N LYS A 192 -14.90 -17.81 5.00
CA LYS A 192 -16.02 -16.91 4.71
C LYS A 192 -16.56 -16.29 5.99
N LEU A 193 -17.32 -15.21 5.87
CA LEU A 193 -18.03 -14.55 6.96
C LEU A 193 -19.50 -14.95 6.94
N SER A 194 -20.15 -14.90 8.11
CA SER A 194 -21.61 -15.00 8.15
C SER A 194 -22.25 -13.74 7.56
N GLU A 195 -23.54 -13.81 7.24
CA GLU A 195 -24.29 -12.63 6.82
C GLU A 195 -24.31 -11.55 7.89
N ASP A 196 -24.43 -11.91 9.17
CA ASP A 196 -24.45 -10.94 10.28
C ASP A 196 -23.11 -10.23 10.43
N GLU A 197 -22.00 -10.97 10.31
CA GLU A 197 -20.66 -10.39 10.32
C GLU A 197 -20.45 -9.47 9.12
N SER A 198 -20.84 -9.93 7.93
CA SER A 198 -20.76 -9.15 6.70
C SER A 198 -21.60 -7.88 6.80
N ARG A 199 -22.82 -7.96 7.32
CA ARG A 199 -23.71 -6.80 7.52
C ARG A 199 -23.09 -5.79 8.48
N LYS A 200 -22.52 -6.26 9.60
CA LYS A 200 -21.82 -5.40 10.57
C LYS A 200 -20.66 -4.63 9.93
N LEU A 201 -19.89 -5.29 9.06
CA LEU A 201 -18.83 -4.65 8.29
C LEU A 201 -19.42 -3.62 7.30
N PHE A 202 -20.43 -4.02 6.54
CA PHE A 202 -20.96 -3.21 5.44
C PHE A 202 -21.70 -1.95 5.88
N VAL A 203 -22.39 -1.96 7.02
CA VAL A 203 -22.93 -0.72 7.63
C VAL A 203 -21.81 0.32 7.79
N GLN A 204 -20.67 -0.09 8.36
CA GLN A 204 -19.53 0.77 8.62
C GLN A 204 -18.82 1.22 7.34
N LEU A 205 -18.65 0.31 6.38
CA LEU A 205 -18.02 0.63 5.08
C LEU A 205 -18.85 1.64 4.30
N PHE A 206 -20.18 1.45 4.23
CA PHE A 206 -21.07 2.40 3.58
C PHE A 206 -21.08 3.76 4.29
N GLN A 207 -21.07 3.80 5.62
CA GLN A 207 -20.93 5.06 6.37
C GLN A 207 -19.62 5.78 6.05
N GLY A 208 -18.50 5.05 6.01
CA GLY A 208 -17.19 5.62 5.66
C GLY A 208 -17.12 6.14 4.23
N ILE A 209 -17.62 5.39 3.25
CA ILE A 209 -17.66 5.84 1.85
C ILE A 209 -18.64 7.01 1.65
N LYS A 210 -19.81 6.99 2.31
CA LYS A 210 -20.72 8.13 2.31
C LYS A 210 -20.03 9.41 2.77
N TYR A 211 -19.34 9.35 3.91
CA TYR A 211 -18.59 10.48 4.45
C TYR A 211 -17.57 11.06 3.44
N LEU A 212 -16.83 10.18 2.74
CA LEU A 212 -15.87 10.59 1.71
C LEU A 212 -16.59 11.20 0.48
N HIS A 213 -17.64 10.54 0.00
CA HIS A 213 -18.41 10.97 -1.17
C HIS A 213 -19.10 12.32 -0.96
N GLU A 214 -19.60 12.62 0.23
CA GLU A 214 -20.17 13.93 0.61
C GLU A 214 -19.13 15.06 0.53
N ARG A 215 -17.85 14.73 0.70
CA ARG A 215 -16.70 15.65 0.55
C ARG A 215 -16.09 15.61 -0.85
N ASN A 216 -16.74 14.95 -1.80
CA ASN A 216 -16.25 14.72 -3.16
C ASN A 216 -14.90 14.00 -3.22
N ILE A 217 -14.60 13.18 -2.21
CA ILE A 217 -13.47 12.27 -2.19
C ILE A 217 -13.97 10.91 -2.67
N VAL A 218 -13.29 10.34 -3.66
CA VAL A 218 -13.56 8.98 -4.15
C VAL A 218 -12.37 8.10 -3.81
N HIS A 219 -12.63 6.91 -3.27
CA HIS A 219 -11.58 6.03 -2.79
C HIS A 219 -10.78 5.39 -3.92
N ARG A 220 -11.45 4.83 -4.94
CA ARG A 220 -10.91 4.20 -6.17
C ARG A 220 -10.12 2.90 -6.01
N ASP A 221 -9.63 2.59 -4.81
CA ASP A 221 -8.89 1.36 -4.52
C ASP A 221 -9.50 0.57 -3.34
N ILE A 222 -10.82 0.39 -3.33
CA ILE A 222 -11.48 -0.42 -2.29
C ILE A 222 -11.23 -1.90 -2.56
N LYS A 223 -10.62 -2.57 -1.60
CA LYS A 223 -10.36 -4.02 -1.60
C LYS A 223 -10.13 -4.51 -0.18
N PRO A 224 -10.24 -5.82 0.11
CA PRO A 224 -10.09 -6.34 1.47
C PRO A 224 -8.73 -6.02 2.13
N GLU A 225 -7.68 -5.76 1.35
CA GLU A 225 -6.35 -5.35 1.83
C GLU A 225 -6.33 -3.91 2.34
N ASN A 226 -7.21 -3.05 1.81
CA ASN A 226 -7.33 -1.63 2.20
C ASN A 226 -8.46 -1.40 3.22
N ILE A 227 -9.06 -2.47 3.75
CA ILE A 227 -10.04 -2.41 4.85
C ILE A 227 -9.35 -2.99 6.08
N LEU A 228 -9.14 -2.17 7.11
CA LEU A 228 -8.43 -2.57 8.32
C LEU A 228 -9.39 -2.82 9.47
N LEU A 229 -9.09 -3.83 10.28
CA LEU A 229 -9.80 -4.18 11.49
C LEU A 229 -9.14 -3.53 12.71
N VAL A 230 -9.94 -2.87 13.52
CA VAL A 230 -9.49 -2.19 14.75
C VAL A 230 -9.51 -3.14 15.93
N ASP A 231 -10.51 -4.02 16.00
CA ASP A 231 -10.69 -4.97 17.09
C ASP A 231 -11.38 -6.26 16.64
N LYS A 232 -11.50 -7.20 17.57
CA LYS A 232 -12.17 -8.50 17.36
C LYS A 232 -13.69 -8.37 17.20
N ASN A 233 -14.25 -7.18 17.44
CA ASN A 233 -15.68 -6.92 17.27
C ASN A 233 -16.00 -6.47 15.84
N LEU A 234 -15.06 -6.56 14.89
CA LEU A 234 -15.26 -6.18 13.48
C LEU A 234 -15.51 -4.69 13.30
N HIS A 235 -14.91 -3.83 14.13
CA HIS A 235 -14.83 -2.41 13.81
C HIS A 235 -13.83 -2.19 12.67
N VAL A 236 -14.27 -1.52 11.59
CA VAL A 236 -13.46 -1.33 10.37
C VAL A 236 -13.14 0.12 10.07
N LYS A 237 -12.00 0.31 9.42
CA LYS A 237 -11.53 1.57 8.87
C LYS A 237 -11.05 1.38 7.43
N LEU A 238 -11.52 2.25 6.54
CA LEU A 238 -11.06 2.36 5.15
C LEU A 238 -9.69 3.05 5.13
N ALA A 239 -8.68 2.36 4.63
CA ALA A 239 -7.31 2.84 4.50
C ALA A 239 -6.95 3.19 3.06
N ASP A 240 -5.84 3.91 2.88
CA ASP A 240 -5.23 4.17 1.56
C ASP A 240 -6.06 4.98 0.55
N PHE A 241 -7.14 5.63 0.97
CA PHE A 241 -7.86 6.60 0.13
C PHE A 241 -6.96 7.79 -0.23
N GLY A 242 -7.06 8.27 -1.47
CA GLY A 242 -6.34 9.46 -1.95
C GLY A 242 -4.81 9.33 -2.08
N LEU A 243 -4.20 8.24 -1.60
CA LEU A 243 -2.73 8.07 -1.62
C LEU A 243 -2.16 7.93 -3.04
N ALA A 244 -2.96 7.43 -3.99
CA ALA A 244 -2.60 7.36 -5.40
C ALA A 244 -2.12 8.71 -5.96
N LYS A 245 -2.78 9.80 -5.55
CA LYS A 245 -2.45 11.15 -6.01
C LYS A 245 -1.21 11.72 -5.32
N ILE A 246 -0.98 11.37 -4.05
CA ILE A 246 0.20 11.78 -3.28
C ILE A 246 1.48 11.31 -3.97
N ILE A 247 1.50 10.09 -4.50
CA ILE A 247 2.72 9.48 -5.04
C ILE A 247 3.00 10.00 -6.47
N GLY A 248 2.11 10.82 -7.04
CA GLY A 248 2.25 11.33 -8.41
C GLY A 248 2.15 10.24 -9.47
N GLU A 249 1.61 9.08 -9.08
CA GLU A 249 1.45 7.92 -9.92
C GLU A 249 -0.01 7.83 -10.37
N GLU A 250 -0.31 8.33 -11.57
CA GLU A 250 -1.53 7.93 -12.29
C GLU A 250 -1.62 6.39 -12.39
N SER A 251 -0.48 5.71 -12.27
CA SER A 251 -0.33 4.26 -12.18
C SER A 251 -0.93 3.59 -10.96
N PHE A 252 -1.25 4.26 -9.85
CA PHE A 252 -2.03 3.58 -8.80
C PHE A 252 -3.41 3.13 -9.30
N THR A 253 -3.92 3.76 -10.37
CA THR A 253 -5.16 3.35 -11.06
C THR A 253 -4.93 2.40 -12.24
N THR A 254 -3.69 2.22 -12.71
CA THR A 254 -3.36 1.44 -13.92
C THR A 254 -2.28 0.38 -13.72
N THR A 255 -1.81 0.14 -12.50
CA THR A 255 -0.79 -0.87 -12.26
C THR A 255 -1.41 -2.25 -12.45
N LEU A 256 -1.12 -2.83 -13.61
CA LEU A 256 -1.24 -4.23 -14.04
C LEU A 256 -0.65 -5.28 -13.05
N CYS A 257 -0.35 -4.91 -11.81
CA CYS A 257 0.29 -5.75 -10.79
C CYS A 257 -0.58 -5.97 -9.54
N GLY A 258 -1.79 -5.40 -9.48
CA GLY A 258 -2.83 -5.79 -8.52
C GLY A 258 -3.93 -6.59 -9.22
N THR A 259 -4.57 -7.54 -8.54
CA THR A 259 -5.64 -8.38 -9.10
C THR A 259 -6.77 -7.48 -9.63
N PRO A 260 -7.04 -7.41 -10.95
CA PRO A 260 -8.03 -6.49 -11.55
C PRO A 260 -9.48 -6.76 -11.08
N SER A 261 -9.70 -7.82 -10.30
CA SER A 261 -11.00 -8.33 -9.89
C SER A 261 -11.91 -7.32 -9.16
N TYR A 262 -11.37 -6.22 -8.62
CA TYR A 262 -12.13 -5.20 -7.88
C TYR A 262 -12.49 -3.96 -8.70
N VAL A 263 -11.94 -3.84 -9.92
CA VAL A 263 -12.04 -2.64 -10.76
C VAL A 263 -13.40 -2.60 -11.46
N ALA A 264 -14.05 -1.43 -11.44
CA ALA A 264 -15.31 -1.20 -12.12
C ALA A 264 -15.16 -1.22 -13.66
N PRO A 265 -16.17 -1.67 -14.42
CA PRO A 265 -16.09 -1.82 -15.88
C PRO A 265 -15.78 -0.50 -16.60
N GLU A 266 -16.28 0.63 -16.10
CA GLU A 266 -16.05 1.95 -16.66
C GLU A 266 -14.60 2.45 -16.50
N ILE A 267 -13.82 1.91 -15.56
CA ILE A 267 -12.38 2.20 -15.44
C ILE A 267 -11.59 1.46 -16.53
N LEU A 268 -12.09 0.31 -17.00
CA LEU A 268 -11.50 -0.49 -18.08
C LEU A 268 -11.94 -0.02 -19.49
N ALA A 269 -12.93 0.86 -19.57
CA ALA A 269 -13.41 1.46 -20.80
C ALA A 269 -12.64 2.77 -21.04
N ASP A 270 -11.78 2.77 -22.06
CA ASP A 270 -10.75 3.78 -22.35
C ASP A 270 -11.32 5.15 -22.77
N SER A 271 -12.11 5.77 -21.88
CA SER A 271 -12.92 6.93 -22.19
C SER A 271 -12.48 8.13 -21.37
N LYS A 272 -12.19 9.23 -22.07
CA LYS A 272 -11.74 10.54 -21.54
C LYS A 272 -12.73 11.22 -20.59
N GLN A 273 -13.78 10.53 -20.16
CA GLN A 273 -14.84 11.04 -19.27
C GLN A 273 -14.72 10.43 -17.86
N ARG A 274 -13.65 10.80 -17.13
CA ARG A 274 -13.41 10.45 -15.72
C ARG A 274 -14.42 11.11 -14.72
N LYS A 275 -15.65 11.45 -15.15
CA LYS A 275 -16.62 12.21 -14.32
C LYS A 275 -17.43 11.34 -13.34
N TYR A 276 -17.60 10.04 -13.59
CA TYR A 276 -18.50 9.16 -12.84
C TYR A 276 -17.82 8.34 -11.72
N THR A 277 -16.99 8.99 -10.91
CA THR A 277 -16.05 8.26 -10.05
C THR A 277 -16.67 7.68 -8.76
N LYS A 278 -17.80 8.16 -8.25
CA LYS A 278 -18.39 7.62 -7.00
C LYS A 278 -18.94 6.20 -7.17
N ALA A 279 -19.52 5.89 -8.33
CA ALA A 279 -20.10 4.58 -8.62
C ALA A 279 -19.05 3.45 -8.64
N VAL A 280 -17.77 3.76 -8.87
CA VAL A 280 -16.69 2.75 -8.89
C VAL A 280 -16.46 2.16 -7.50
N ASP A 281 -16.62 2.97 -6.45
CA ASP A 281 -16.47 2.54 -5.06
C ASP A 281 -17.59 1.56 -4.68
N VAL A 282 -18.80 1.77 -5.22
CA VAL A 282 -19.93 0.86 -5.01
C VAL A 282 -19.69 -0.50 -5.67
N TRP A 283 -19.17 -0.50 -6.91
CA TRP A 283 -18.79 -1.75 -7.58
C TRP A 283 -17.75 -2.53 -6.75
N SER A 284 -16.69 -1.86 -6.32
CA SER A 284 -15.64 -2.49 -5.52
C SER A 284 -16.17 -3.03 -4.19
N LEU A 285 -17.08 -2.32 -3.52
CA LEU A 285 -17.78 -2.83 -2.34
C LEU A 285 -18.62 -4.08 -2.65
N GLY A 286 -19.21 -4.18 -3.85
CA GLY A 286 -20.00 -5.35 -4.26
C GLY A 286 -19.14 -6.59 -4.42
N VAL A 287 -17.96 -6.41 -5.00
CA VAL A 287 -16.91 -7.44 -5.08
C VAL A 287 -16.46 -7.86 -3.67
N VAL A 288 -16.22 -6.90 -2.76
CA VAL A 288 -15.87 -7.21 -1.37
C VAL A 288 -16.98 -7.99 -0.66
N LEU A 289 -18.25 -7.64 -0.86
CA LEU A 289 -19.39 -8.31 -0.22
C LEU A 289 -19.48 -9.76 -0.70
N TYR A 290 -19.36 -9.96 -2.00
CA TYR A 290 -19.34 -11.27 -2.62
C TYR A 290 -18.24 -12.15 -1.99
N ILE A 291 -17.02 -11.62 -1.88
CA ILE A 291 -15.88 -12.34 -1.27
C ILE A 291 -16.13 -12.64 0.21
N CYS A 292 -16.70 -11.70 0.98
CA CYS A 292 -17.03 -11.92 2.38
C CYS A 292 -17.97 -13.12 2.56
N LEU A 293 -18.98 -13.25 1.69
CA LEU A 293 -20.03 -14.26 1.85
C LEU A 293 -19.64 -15.66 1.36
N CYS A 294 -18.81 -15.77 0.31
CA CYS A 294 -18.47 -17.08 -0.28
C CYS A 294 -16.99 -17.44 -0.21
N GLY A 295 -16.10 -16.47 0.01
CA GLY A 295 -14.67 -16.72 0.09
C GLY A 295 -13.99 -16.92 -1.27
N PHE A 296 -14.43 -16.23 -2.32
CA PHE A 296 -13.69 -16.12 -3.59
C PHE A 296 -14.26 -14.94 -4.39
N PRO A 297 -13.52 -14.34 -5.32
CA PRO A 297 -14.01 -13.21 -6.10
C PRO A 297 -15.06 -13.64 -7.14
N PRO A 298 -15.98 -12.73 -7.52
CA PRO A 298 -16.98 -12.97 -8.56
C PRO A 298 -16.34 -13.06 -9.96
N PHE A 299 -15.19 -12.42 -10.15
CA PHE A 299 -14.46 -12.38 -11.42
C PHE A 299 -13.02 -12.86 -11.23
N SER A 300 -12.58 -13.82 -12.07
CA SER A 300 -11.22 -14.36 -12.03
C SER A 300 -10.84 -14.96 -13.40
N ASP A 301 -9.57 -14.81 -13.80
CA ASP A 301 -9.04 -15.52 -14.97
C ASP A 301 -9.06 -17.05 -14.78
N GLU A 302 -9.08 -17.52 -13.54
CA GLU A 302 -9.20 -18.95 -13.21
C GLU A 302 -10.58 -19.53 -13.58
N LEU A 303 -11.59 -18.68 -13.82
CA LEU A 303 -12.89 -19.11 -14.33
C LEU A 303 -12.86 -19.40 -15.84
N TYR A 304 -11.79 -18.99 -16.54
CA TYR A 304 -11.67 -19.26 -17.97
C TYR A 304 -11.62 -20.76 -18.22
N SER A 305 -12.62 -21.25 -18.95
CA SER A 305 -12.72 -22.65 -19.34
C SER A 305 -13.32 -22.74 -20.73
N ARG A 306 -13.30 -23.95 -21.32
CA ARG A 306 -13.96 -24.18 -22.62
C ARG A 306 -15.45 -23.81 -22.57
N ASP A 307 -16.11 -24.04 -21.44
CA ASP A 307 -17.54 -23.81 -21.26
C ASP A 307 -17.83 -22.39 -20.72
N PHE A 308 -16.80 -21.67 -20.25
CA PHE A 308 -16.86 -20.26 -19.83
C PHE A 308 -15.65 -19.47 -20.39
N PRO A 309 -15.61 -19.20 -21.71
CA PRO A 309 -14.44 -18.66 -22.40
C PRO A 309 -14.34 -17.13 -22.29
N PHE A 310 -14.48 -16.59 -21.08
CA PHE A 310 -14.42 -15.15 -20.82
C PHE A 310 -13.18 -14.82 -19.99
N THR A 311 -12.32 -13.94 -20.53
CA THR A 311 -11.20 -13.37 -19.76
C THR A 311 -11.71 -12.50 -18.62
N LEU A 312 -10.90 -12.24 -17.60
CA LEU A 312 -11.28 -11.39 -16.46
C LEU A 312 -11.86 -10.03 -16.91
N SER A 313 -11.22 -9.37 -17.90
CA SER A 313 -11.71 -8.10 -18.43
C SER A 313 -13.09 -8.23 -19.09
N GLN A 314 -13.33 -9.32 -19.83
CA GLN A 314 -14.63 -9.56 -20.46
C GLN A 314 -15.71 -9.89 -19.43
N GLN A 315 -15.38 -10.67 -18.40
CA GLN A 315 -16.30 -10.95 -17.29
C GLN A 315 -16.76 -9.64 -16.63
N ILE A 316 -15.82 -8.76 -16.27
CA ILE A 316 -16.10 -7.45 -15.66
C ILE A 316 -16.92 -6.56 -16.61
N LYS A 317 -16.46 -6.38 -17.86
CA LYS A 317 -17.11 -5.50 -18.85
C LYS A 317 -18.54 -5.92 -19.20
N SER A 318 -18.85 -7.22 -19.07
CA SER A 318 -20.19 -7.75 -19.32
C SER A 318 -20.99 -8.06 -18.05
N GLY A 319 -20.43 -7.80 -16.86
CA GLY A 319 -21.09 -8.09 -15.58
C GLY A 319 -21.40 -9.57 -15.38
N ARG A 320 -20.58 -10.47 -15.94
CA ARG A 320 -20.82 -11.92 -15.90
C ARG A 320 -20.18 -12.54 -14.66
N PHE A 321 -21.01 -12.79 -13.65
CA PHE A 321 -20.71 -13.61 -12.49
C PHE A 321 -21.94 -14.46 -12.14
N ASP A 322 -21.79 -15.41 -11.22
CA ASP A 322 -22.89 -16.28 -10.76
C ASP A 322 -22.77 -16.56 -9.26
N TYR A 323 -23.72 -17.34 -8.72
CA TYR A 323 -23.78 -17.75 -7.32
C TYR A 323 -23.69 -19.28 -7.22
N PRO A 324 -22.48 -19.87 -7.20
CA PRO A 324 -22.31 -21.31 -7.31
C PRO A 324 -22.69 -22.05 -6.02
N SER A 325 -23.42 -23.16 -6.17
CA SER A 325 -23.62 -24.12 -5.08
C SER A 325 -22.32 -24.89 -4.79
N PRO A 326 -22.09 -25.30 -3.53
CA PRO A 326 -22.95 -25.13 -2.36
C PRO A 326 -22.69 -23.84 -1.56
N TYR A 327 -21.79 -22.96 -2.02
CA TYR A 327 -21.29 -21.85 -1.21
C TYR A 327 -22.34 -20.79 -0.90
N TRP A 328 -23.28 -20.60 -1.83
CA TRP A 328 -24.36 -19.61 -1.74
C TRP A 328 -25.68 -20.20 -1.25
N ASP A 329 -25.79 -21.52 -1.06
CA ASP A 329 -27.04 -22.18 -0.66
C ASP A 329 -27.53 -21.73 0.72
N SER A 330 -26.62 -21.27 1.59
CA SER A 330 -26.92 -20.77 2.93
C SER A 330 -27.10 -19.25 3.00
N VAL A 331 -27.00 -18.54 1.88
CA VAL A 331 -27.04 -17.08 1.81
C VAL A 331 -28.42 -16.66 1.35
N GLY A 332 -29.07 -15.74 2.07
CA GLY A 332 -30.41 -15.28 1.76
C GLY A 332 -30.49 -14.40 0.51
N ASP A 333 -31.62 -14.49 -0.19
CA ASP A 333 -31.90 -13.71 -1.41
C ASP A 333 -31.64 -12.19 -1.27
N PRO A 334 -31.92 -11.52 -0.13
CA PRO A 334 -31.61 -10.09 -0.01
C PRO A 334 -30.12 -9.76 -0.15
N ALA A 335 -29.22 -10.67 0.21
CA ALA A 335 -27.79 -10.46 0.04
C ALA A 335 -27.40 -10.50 -1.44
N LEU A 336 -27.96 -11.46 -2.18
CA LEU A 336 -27.73 -11.60 -3.62
C LEU A 336 -28.29 -10.38 -4.36
N ASP A 337 -29.50 -9.94 -4.01
CA ASP A 337 -30.15 -8.76 -4.59
C ASP A 337 -29.31 -7.48 -4.40
N LEU A 338 -28.72 -7.29 -3.21
CA LEU A 338 -27.82 -6.17 -2.98
C LEU A 338 -26.56 -6.25 -3.84
N ILE A 339 -25.96 -7.44 -3.96
CA ILE A 339 -24.77 -7.65 -4.80
C ILE A 339 -25.10 -7.36 -6.27
N ASP A 340 -26.20 -7.89 -6.77
CA ASP A 340 -26.67 -7.65 -8.15
C ASP A 340 -26.89 -6.15 -8.39
N SER A 341 -27.45 -5.44 -7.42
CA SER A 341 -27.69 -3.99 -7.48
C SER A 341 -26.39 -3.15 -7.45
N MET A 342 -25.32 -3.67 -6.84
CA MET A 342 -24.00 -3.03 -6.78
C MET A 342 -23.10 -3.39 -7.96
N LEU A 343 -23.26 -4.59 -8.54
CA LEU A 343 -22.47 -5.10 -9.67
C LEU A 343 -23.18 -4.87 -11.02
N ILE A 344 -23.94 -3.78 -11.13
CA ILE A 344 -24.51 -3.32 -12.39
C ILE A 344 -23.43 -2.65 -13.24
N VAL A 345 -23.30 -3.06 -14.50
CA VAL A 345 -22.28 -2.52 -15.43
C VAL A 345 -22.51 -1.03 -15.71
N ASP A 346 -23.76 -0.63 -15.94
CA ASP A 346 -24.16 0.77 -16.16
C ASP A 346 -24.08 1.58 -14.86
N PRO A 347 -23.15 2.54 -14.71
CA PRO A 347 -22.95 3.30 -13.48
C PRO A 347 -24.17 4.12 -13.05
N GLU A 348 -25.04 4.52 -14.00
CA GLU A 348 -26.24 5.33 -13.71
C GLU A 348 -27.39 4.49 -13.13
N LYS A 349 -27.37 3.18 -13.38
CA LYS A 349 -28.33 2.22 -12.83
C LYS A 349 -27.83 1.55 -11.56
N ARG A 350 -26.52 1.58 -11.34
CA ARG A 350 -25.88 1.04 -10.14
C ARG A 350 -26.35 1.79 -8.91
N PHE A 351 -26.54 1.06 -7.81
CA PHE A 351 -26.93 1.69 -6.55
C PHE A 351 -25.95 2.77 -6.10
N THR A 352 -26.50 3.79 -5.47
CA THR A 352 -25.77 4.75 -4.66
C THR A 352 -25.59 4.23 -3.23
N ILE A 353 -24.65 4.80 -2.48
CA ILE A 353 -24.43 4.41 -1.08
C ILE A 353 -25.69 4.60 -0.22
N ASP A 354 -26.47 5.65 -0.47
CA ASP A 354 -27.73 5.88 0.24
C ASP A 354 -28.78 4.79 -0.05
N GLN A 355 -28.86 4.33 -1.29
CA GLN A 355 -29.72 3.20 -1.66
C GLN A 355 -29.24 1.90 -0.99
N CYS A 356 -27.93 1.64 -0.97
CA CYS A 356 -27.37 0.49 -0.26
C CYS A 356 -27.72 0.53 1.24
N LEU A 357 -27.57 1.67 1.92
CA LEU A 357 -27.88 1.83 3.35
C LEU A 357 -29.36 1.57 3.68
N GLN A 358 -30.26 1.80 2.74
CA GLN A 358 -31.71 1.57 2.89
C GLN A 358 -32.14 0.16 2.46
N HIS A 359 -31.23 -0.62 1.87
CA HIS A 359 -31.54 -1.93 1.32
C HIS A 359 -32.06 -2.91 2.39
N PRO A 360 -33.07 -3.76 2.09
CA PRO A 360 -33.62 -4.75 3.04
C PRO A 360 -32.58 -5.64 3.69
N TRP A 361 -31.51 -6.01 2.97
CA TRP A 361 -30.41 -6.79 3.54
C TRP A 361 -29.72 -6.10 4.72
N LEU A 362 -29.61 -4.76 4.70
CA LEU A 362 -29.01 -3.98 5.80
C LEU A 362 -30.02 -3.60 6.86
N THR A 363 -31.20 -3.12 6.46
CA THR A 363 -32.22 -2.64 7.39
C THR A 363 -32.93 -3.78 8.11
N GLN A 364 -32.77 -5.03 7.63
CA GLN A 364 -33.49 -6.21 8.12
C GLN A 364 -35.01 -6.02 8.08
N SER A 365 -35.49 -5.08 7.26
CA SER A 365 -36.91 -4.85 7.03
C SER A 365 -37.42 -5.98 6.15
N SER A 366 -38.42 -6.71 6.64
CA SER A 366 -39.13 -7.68 5.81
C SER A 366 -39.76 -6.94 4.63
N PRO A 367 -39.66 -7.44 3.38
CA PRO A 367 -40.48 -6.90 2.31
C PRO A 367 -41.94 -6.99 2.75
N GLY A 368 -42.58 -5.85 2.95
CA GLY A 368 -43.93 -5.80 3.50
C GLY A 368 -44.87 -6.57 2.59
N VAL A 369 -45.66 -7.49 3.16
CA VAL A 369 -46.68 -8.29 2.47
C VAL A 369 -47.74 -7.41 1.76
N ASN A 370 -47.75 -6.10 2.02
CA ASN A 370 -48.71 -5.13 1.50
C ASN A 370 -48.22 -4.31 0.30
N ASP A 371 -46.99 -4.50 -0.18
CA ASP A 371 -46.49 -3.83 -1.41
C ASP A 371 -46.75 -4.65 -2.70
N SER A 372 -47.78 -5.50 -2.65
CA SER A 372 -48.11 -6.44 -3.75
C SER A 372 -49.06 -5.85 -4.80
N THR A 373 -49.38 -4.56 -4.79
CA THR A 373 -50.23 -3.95 -5.83
C THR A 373 -49.86 -2.50 -6.06
N GLY A 374 -48.83 -2.23 -6.86
CA GLY A 374 -48.52 -0.84 -7.23
C GLY A 374 -47.46 -0.59 -8.30
N GLY A 375 -46.43 -1.44 -8.45
CA GLY A 375 -45.39 -1.15 -9.44
C GLY A 375 -44.47 -2.28 -9.88
N LEU A 376 -44.54 -3.47 -9.25
CA LEU A 376 -43.59 -4.56 -9.49
C LEU A 376 -44.05 -5.64 -10.49
N VAL A 377 -45.26 -5.55 -11.05
CA VAL A 377 -45.75 -6.59 -12.00
C VAL A 377 -45.34 -6.32 -13.46
N GLY A 378 -44.72 -5.17 -13.75
CA GLY A 378 -44.29 -4.82 -15.12
C GLY A 378 -42.93 -5.38 -15.57
N GLY A 379 -42.09 -5.86 -14.64
CA GLY A 379 -40.68 -6.22 -14.93
C GLY A 379 -40.29 -7.67 -14.66
N ILE A 380 -41.15 -8.46 -14.00
CA ILE A 380 -40.79 -9.80 -13.51
C ILE A 380 -41.10 -10.91 -14.55
N ALA A 381 -41.84 -10.59 -15.63
CA ALA A 381 -42.17 -11.55 -16.68
C ALA A 381 -41.02 -11.88 -17.65
N GLY A 382 -39.78 -11.47 -17.37
CA GLY A 382 -38.60 -11.74 -18.21
C GLY A 382 -37.33 -12.16 -17.46
N LEU A 383 -37.37 -12.34 -16.14
CA LEU A 383 -36.24 -12.89 -15.38
C LEU A 383 -36.33 -14.42 -15.44
N GLU A 384 -35.82 -14.97 -16.53
CA GLU A 384 -35.65 -16.41 -16.70
C GLU A 384 -34.83 -16.99 -15.54
N VAL A 385 -35.46 -17.94 -14.88
CA VAL A 385 -34.96 -18.78 -13.80
C VAL A 385 -33.89 -19.72 -14.36
N ASN A 386 -32.66 -19.24 -14.52
CA ASN A 386 -31.48 -20.05 -14.85
C ASN A 386 -30.23 -19.43 -14.18
N ARG A 387 -30.11 -19.56 -12.86
CA ARG A 387 -28.93 -19.02 -12.12
C ARG A 387 -28.26 -19.99 -11.13
N ARG A 388 -28.67 -21.27 -11.09
CA ARG A 388 -27.91 -22.30 -10.36
C ARG A 388 -26.97 -23.01 -11.33
N ALA A 389 -25.78 -22.42 -11.51
CA ALA A 389 -24.70 -22.99 -12.30
C ALA A 389 -24.06 -24.20 -11.58
N PRO A 390 -23.39 -25.13 -12.31
CA PRO A 390 -22.77 -26.31 -11.71
C PRO A 390 -21.67 -25.95 -10.68
N ALA A 391 -21.38 -26.91 -9.81
CA ALA A 391 -20.47 -26.78 -8.67
C ALA A 391 -19.09 -26.21 -9.07
N ARG A 392 -18.62 -25.21 -8.32
CA ARG A 392 -17.27 -24.63 -8.45
C ARG A 392 -16.34 -25.17 -7.37
N GLU A 393 -15.07 -25.38 -7.69
CA GLU A 393 -14.03 -25.58 -6.68
C GLU A 393 -13.54 -24.22 -6.14
N ARG A 394 -13.08 -24.18 -4.88
CA ARG A 394 -12.58 -22.96 -4.22
C ARG A 394 -11.22 -22.53 -4.79
N THR A 395 -11.20 -21.83 -5.91
CA THR A 395 -9.93 -21.62 -6.62
C THR A 395 -9.03 -20.53 -6.02
N LEU A 396 -9.57 -19.55 -5.27
CA LEU A 396 -8.72 -18.45 -4.74
C LEU A 396 -8.25 -18.60 -3.29
N LEU A 397 -9.06 -19.21 -2.41
CA LEU A 397 -8.80 -19.23 -0.96
C LEU A 397 -8.28 -20.57 -0.44
N ALA A 398 -8.58 -21.68 -1.10
CA ALA A 398 -8.08 -22.99 -0.69
C ALA A 398 -6.58 -23.20 -1.03
N SER A 399 -6.09 -22.54 -2.08
CA SER A 399 -4.68 -22.53 -2.50
C SER A 399 -3.80 -21.59 -1.66
N LEU A 400 -4.39 -20.64 -0.93
CA LEU A 400 -3.72 -19.70 0.00
C LEU A 400 -3.77 -20.13 1.47
N ASN A 401 -3.99 -21.41 1.76
CA ASN A 401 -4.19 -22.00 3.10
C ASN A 401 -3.01 -21.85 4.12
N THR A 402 -2.13 -20.87 3.97
CA THR A 402 -1.07 -20.55 4.93
C THR A 402 -0.85 -19.04 5.08
N VAL A 403 -1.85 -18.31 5.58
CA VAL A 403 -1.57 -17.04 6.28
C VAL A 403 -1.16 -17.40 7.70
N GLN A 404 0.15 -17.32 7.98
CA GLN A 404 0.66 -17.49 9.34
C GLN A 404 0.78 -16.13 10.01
N VAL A 405 0.21 -16.01 11.22
CA VAL A 405 0.51 -14.90 12.13
C VAL A 405 1.96 -15.08 12.57
N THR A 406 2.85 -14.29 11.98
CA THR A 406 4.29 -14.40 12.20
C THR A 406 4.74 -13.81 13.53
N ALA A 407 4.01 -12.82 14.04
CA ALA A 407 4.24 -12.26 15.36
C ALA A 407 2.94 -11.70 15.94
N GLN A 408 2.70 -11.98 17.22
CA GLN A 408 1.84 -11.16 18.08
C GLN A 408 2.75 -10.35 18.97
N LEU A 409 2.67 -9.04 18.83
CA LEU A 409 3.56 -8.17 19.56
C LEU A 409 2.85 -7.79 20.84
N GLU A 410 3.47 -8.11 21.98
CA GLU A 410 2.95 -7.74 23.29
C GLU A 410 3.19 -6.25 23.54
N VAL A 411 2.12 -5.53 23.88
CA VAL A 411 2.04 -4.07 23.75
C VAL A 411 1.86 -3.42 25.14
N GLY A 412 2.54 -3.95 26.17
CA GLY A 412 2.38 -3.52 27.56
C GLY A 412 1.08 -4.05 28.18
N LYS A 413 0.99 -4.06 29.52
CA LYS A 413 0.01 -4.88 30.29
C LYS A 413 -1.49 -4.63 29.98
N ASP A 414 -1.86 -3.51 29.35
CA ASP A 414 -3.27 -3.09 29.18
C ASP A 414 -3.70 -2.78 27.73
N LYS A 415 -2.96 -3.21 26.69
CA LYS A 415 -3.31 -2.90 25.29
C LYS A 415 -3.34 -4.15 24.40
N ASN A 416 -4.25 -4.14 23.42
CA ASN A 416 -4.38 -5.24 22.47
C ASN A 416 -3.06 -5.46 21.70
N PRO A 417 -2.63 -6.72 21.53
CA PRO A 417 -1.43 -7.04 20.76
C PRO A 417 -1.62 -6.68 19.29
N VAL A 418 -0.56 -6.23 18.63
CA VAL A 418 -0.57 -5.94 17.19
C VAL A 418 -0.25 -7.23 16.44
N LYS A 419 -1.08 -7.56 15.44
CA LYS A 419 -0.89 -8.74 14.60
C LYS A 419 -0.06 -8.40 13.36
N VAL A 420 1.07 -9.06 13.20
CA VAL A 420 1.88 -8.96 11.97
C VAL A 420 1.74 -10.25 11.17
N PHE A 421 1.27 -10.08 9.94
CA PHE A 421 1.04 -11.17 8.99
C PHE A 421 2.16 -11.23 7.96
N SER A 422 2.63 -12.44 7.64
CA SER A 422 3.48 -12.66 6.47
C SER A 422 2.63 -13.18 5.31
N LYS A 423 2.65 -12.47 4.19
CA LYS A 423 2.12 -13.00 2.92
C LYS A 423 3.18 -13.93 2.33
N ASN A 424 2.81 -15.18 2.06
CA ASN A 424 3.73 -16.18 1.52
C ASN A 424 4.27 -15.69 0.16
N LYS A 425 5.59 -15.79 -0.07
CA LYS A 425 6.24 -15.37 -1.34
C LYS A 425 5.92 -16.29 -2.53
N GLY A 426 5.18 -17.38 -2.29
CA GLY A 426 4.77 -18.34 -3.29
C GLY A 426 3.51 -17.92 -4.03
N ARG A 427 3.61 -16.92 -4.91
CA ARG A 427 2.71 -16.88 -6.07
C ARG A 427 3.16 -18.02 -6.98
N VAL A 428 2.57 -19.20 -6.79
CA VAL A 428 2.76 -20.30 -7.74
C VAL A 428 2.06 -19.89 -9.02
N THR A 429 2.80 -19.28 -9.94
CA THR A 429 2.42 -19.27 -11.34
C THR A 429 2.50 -20.72 -11.80
N ASN A 430 1.41 -21.48 -11.67
CA ASN A 430 1.20 -22.67 -12.49
C ASN A 430 0.90 -22.21 -13.91
N ILE A 431 1.89 -21.57 -14.53
CA ILE A 431 2.05 -21.57 -15.97
C ILE A 431 2.98 -22.75 -16.18
N ALA A 432 2.45 -23.84 -16.73
CA ALA A 432 3.32 -24.79 -17.41
C ALA A 432 4.09 -23.96 -18.43
N LYS A 433 5.42 -23.88 -18.30
CA LYS A 433 6.26 -23.39 -19.40
C LYS A 433 5.85 -24.20 -20.62
N GLU A 434 5.21 -23.58 -21.60
CA GLU A 434 5.22 -24.14 -22.94
C GLU A 434 6.68 -24.39 -23.30
N SER A 435 6.98 -25.63 -23.67
CA SER A 435 8.26 -25.99 -24.23
C SER A 435 8.47 -25.14 -25.48
N ASP A 436 9.53 -24.34 -25.45
CA ASP A 436 10.08 -23.62 -26.60
C ASP A 436 10.08 -24.56 -27.84
N PRO A 437 9.63 -24.12 -29.03
CA PRO A 437 9.65 -24.91 -30.27
C PRO A 437 11.03 -25.49 -30.66
N ALA A 438 12.10 -25.16 -29.93
CA ALA A 438 13.43 -25.72 -30.08
C ALA A 438 13.78 -26.89 -29.13
N ALA A 439 12.91 -27.29 -28.20
CA ALA A 439 13.25 -28.26 -27.14
C ALA A 439 13.45 -29.74 -27.59
N GLN A 440 13.25 -30.04 -28.89
CA GLN A 440 13.47 -31.38 -29.46
C GLN A 440 14.32 -31.39 -30.74
N ARG A 441 15.21 -30.41 -30.96
CA ARG A 441 16.17 -30.52 -32.08
C ARG A 441 17.43 -31.24 -31.65
N ALA A 442 17.73 -32.34 -32.33
CA ALA A 442 18.98 -33.08 -32.17
C ALA A 442 20.16 -32.20 -32.64
N PRO A 443 21.29 -32.14 -31.89
CA PRO A 443 22.43 -31.28 -32.25
C PRO A 443 23.16 -31.66 -33.55
N ASP A 444 22.92 -32.86 -34.07
CA ASP A 444 23.71 -33.43 -35.17
C ASP A 444 23.11 -33.21 -36.57
N GLU A 445 21.90 -32.65 -36.68
CA GLU A 445 21.24 -32.40 -37.98
C GLU A 445 21.70 -31.11 -38.69
N PHE A 446 22.56 -30.30 -38.07
CA PHE A 446 23.02 -29.02 -38.67
C PHE A 446 24.40 -29.09 -39.34
N ILE A 447 25.09 -30.23 -39.30
CA ILE A 447 26.44 -30.37 -39.90
C ILE A 447 26.40 -30.96 -41.32
N GLU A 448 25.26 -31.49 -41.77
CA GLU A 448 25.18 -32.20 -43.08
C GLU A 448 24.35 -31.51 -44.18
N MET A 449 23.78 -30.33 -43.95
CA MET A 449 23.14 -29.55 -45.01
C MET A 449 23.76 -28.16 -45.16
N GLY A 450 25.00 -28.15 -45.64
CA GLY A 450 25.57 -26.98 -46.28
C GLY A 450 24.83 -26.63 -47.57
N GLY A 451 24.49 -25.35 -47.73
CA GLY A 451 24.35 -24.70 -49.02
C GLY A 451 22.96 -24.73 -49.66
N LYS A 452 22.19 -23.65 -49.46
CA LYS A 452 21.63 -22.75 -50.50
C LYS A 452 20.77 -21.68 -49.81
N GLY A 453 20.91 -20.44 -50.27
CA GLY A 453 20.39 -19.24 -49.61
C GLY A 453 18.88 -19.14 -49.53
N ASP A 454 18.41 -18.39 -48.53
CA ASP A 454 17.01 -18.06 -48.33
C ASP A 454 16.51 -17.09 -49.40
N GLN A 455 15.28 -17.32 -49.86
CA GLN A 455 14.52 -16.50 -50.81
C GLN A 455 14.06 -15.19 -50.18
N GLU A 456 14.18 -14.09 -50.93
CA GLU A 456 13.56 -12.80 -50.63
C GLU A 456 12.02 -12.94 -50.63
N LEU A 457 11.43 -12.81 -49.45
CA LEU A 457 10.00 -12.61 -49.26
C LEU A 457 9.79 -11.10 -49.17
N PHE A 458 9.39 -10.46 -50.27
CA PHE A 458 8.51 -9.28 -50.41
C PHE A 458 8.84 -8.58 -51.75
N ALA A 459 7.82 -8.42 -52.60
CA ALA A 459 7.92 -7.66 -53.84
C ALA A 459 7.65 -6.17 -53.55
N ASP A 460 8.45 -5.29 -54.16
CA ASP A 460 8.25 -3.84 -54.14
C ASP A 460 6.93 -3.47 -54.84
N ASP A 461 5.97 -2.93 -54.09
CA ASP A 461 4.85 -2.18 -54.66
C ASP A 461 4.75 -0.79 -53.98
N ASP A 462 5.00 0.23 -54.79
CA ASP A 462 4.90 1.65 -54.50
C ASP A 462 3.43 2.07 -54.28
N SER A 463 3.01 2.24 -53.02
CA SER A 463 1.90 3.15 -52.66
C SER A 463 1.82 3.43 -51.16
N SER A 464 2.71 4.31 -50.66
CA SER A 464 2.55 4.90 -49.32
C SER A 464 1.71 6.18 -49.38
N ILE A 465 0.62 6.24 -48.62
CA ILE A 465 -0.38 7.33 -48.56
C ILE A 465 -0.07 8.34 -47.42
N TYR A 466 1.16 8.38 -46.88
CA TYR A 466 1.51 9.31 -45.81
C TYR A 466 2.48 10.41 -46.28
N PRO A 467 2.16 11.71 -46.13
CA PRO A 467 3.02 12.80 -46.56
C PRO A 467 4.23 12.98 -45.62
N ILE A 468 5.41 13.07 -46.22
CA ILE A 468 6.70 13.30 -45.55
C ILE A 468 6.81 14.79 -45.19
N GLY A 469 6.93 15.08 -43.90
CA GLY A 469 7.25 16.39 -43.37
C GLY A 469 8.76 16.64 -43.37
N ASP A 470 9.15 17.76 -43.96
CA ASP A 470 10.50 18.28 -44.09
C ASP A 470 11.04 18.79 -42.74
N ASN A 471 12.26 18.37 -42.39
CA ASN A 471 13.29 19.18 -41.74
C ASN A 471 14.48 18.30 -41.34
N GLY A 472 15.55 18.43 -42.11
CA GLY A 472 16.85 17.88 -41.74
C GLY A 472 17.51 18.67 -40.62
N GLU A 473 18.31 17.99 -39.81
CA GLU A 473 19.58 18.52 -39.36
C GLU A 473 20.53 17.39 -38.97
N LYS A 474 21.72 17.45 -39.55
CA LYS A 474 22.86 16.56 -39.32
C LYS A 474 23.37 16.78 -37.90
N ILE A 475 23.85 15.73 -37.22
CA ILE A 475 25.15 15.73 -36.52
C ILE A 475 25.61 14.28 -36.27
N LYS A 476 26.86 14.03 -36.64
CA LYS A 476 27.61 12.77 -36.52
C LYS A 476 27.93 12.45 -35.05
N ALA A 477 27.75 11.20 -34.63
CA ALA A 477 28.33 10.67 -33.40
C ALA A 477 29.56 9.78 -33.71
N ASN A 478 30.69 10.18 -33.15
CA ASN A 478 31.98 9.49 -33.18
C ASN A 478 31.94 8.24 -32.28
N LYS A 479 32.44 7.12 -32.78
CA LYS A 479 32.83 5.94 -32.00
C LYS A 479 34.19 6.20 -31.36
N ALA A 480 34.31 6.00 -30.05
CA ALA A 480 35.55 5.57 -29.42
C ALA A 480 35.21 4.76 -28.16
N LYS A 481 35.37 3.43 -28.25
CA LYS A 481 35.48 2.54 -27.09
C LYS A 481 36.95 2.47 -26.68
N ARG A 482 37.22 2.81 -25.43
CA ARG A 482 38.12 2.05 -24.56
C ARG A 482 37.33 1.72 -23.30
#